data_AF-A0AAW5EQH3-F1
#
_entry.id   AF-A0AAW5EQH3-F1
#
_cell.length_a   1.000
_cell.length_b   1.000
_cell.length_c   1.000
_cell.angle_alpha   90.00
_cell.angle_beta   90.00
_cell.angle_gamma   90.00
#
_symmetry.space_group_name_H-M   'P 1'
#
loop_
_entity.id
_entity.type
_entity.pdbx_description
1 polymer ?
#
loop_
_entity_poly.entity_id
_entity_poly.type
_entity_poly.pdbx_seq_one_letter_code
_entity_poly.pdbx_strand_id
1 'polypeptide(L)'
;MNAIAPVGISAGAFLGRGKGDGPERRAAAAFLTQAGLPRAGVEAWKYTSLRHFADVPYATPPAQVDAAEVARLLATVETVSGLGAGTSRIVLVNGRFDASLSRLPQGVYVTAFAADPVFADWIDPCGDVGTALNTVMADDGAVVRVDAGVDAGALLLVSIAVAGDAPISFHPRHRIDLGAGARLAVLEATVGVGNYLHNPVFEVRVTEGARLTHARLQAEGQQASQIAVTHAQVASDGLYDSFNLTLGALLSRHEVHAALLGERACVHVNGAQLLDAKQHGDLSSIITHAAPNCVSRQTVKNVLAGHARGVFQGKIHVERIAQKTDGYQMNQALLLSDTAEIDAKPELEIYADDVKCSHGATVGAIDPEQLFYLRSRGITLSDARSMLIRAFLHDVVHLLEDTRLRDSLDLAVEAWWNQRNA
;
A
#
# COMPACT_ATOMS: atom_id res chain seq x y z
N MET A 1 5.69 -38.69 -0.77
CA MET A 1 5.46 -39.26 0.57
C MET A 1 5.60 -38.11 1.56
N ASN A 2 4.46 -37.75 2.17
CA ASN A 2 4.23 -36.82 3.29
C ASN A 2 5.03 -35.51 3.39
N ALA A 3 4.44 -34.44 2.84
CA ALA A 3 4.37 -33.17 3.54
C ALA A 3 2.91 -32.72 3.47
N ILE A 4 2.12 -33.04 4.50
CA ILE A 4 0.88 -32.32 4.77
C ILE A 4 1.36 -30.89 5.06
N ALA A 5 1.35 -30.03 4.05
CA ALA A 5 1.51 -28.59 4.27
C ALA A 5 0.50 -28.23 5.36
N PRO A 6 0.89 -27.52 6.43
CA PRO A 6 -0.07 -27.18 7.45
C PRO A 6 -1.13 -26.32 6.78
N VAL A 7 -2.31 -26.92 6.61
CA VAL A 7 -3.49 -26.31 6.00
C VAL A 7 -3.62 -24.94 6.63
N GLY A 8 -3.48 -23.87 5.83
CA GLY A 8 -3.76 -22.53 6.28
C GLY A 8 -5.19 -22.46 6.82
N ILE A 9 -5.56 -21.31 7.36
CA ILE A 9 -6.89 -21.11 7.90
C ILE A 9 -7.88 -21.13 6.72
N SER A 10 -9.06 -21.75 6.88
CA SER A 10 -10.00 -21.91 5.76
C SER A 10 -10.34 -20.56 5.10
N ALA A 11 -10.25 -20.50 3.77
CA ALA A 11 -10.71 -19.37 2.97
C ALA A 11 -12.21 -19.47 2.60
N GLY A 12 -12.97 -20.35 3.28
CA GLY A 12 -14.35 -20.70 2.92
C GLY A 12 -15.32 -19.52 2.83
N ALA A 13 -15.17 -18.49 3.68
CA ALA A 13 -15.97 -17.27 3.66
C ALA A 13 -15.87 -16.48 2.33
N PHE A 14 -14.79 -16.70 1.58
CA PHE A 14 -14.54 -16.08 0.28
C PHE A 14 -14.85 -17.05 -0.87
N LEU A 15 -14.36 -18.28 -0.80
CA LEU A 15 -14.53 -19.28 -1.87
C LEU A 15 -16.01 -19.57 -2.19
N GLY A 16 -16.91 -19.51 -1.20
CA GLY A 16 -18.34 -19.69 -1.42
C GLY A 16 -19.04 -18.53 -2.14
N ARG A 17 -18.40 -17.36 -2.25
CA ARG A 17 -18.92 -16.14 -2.89
C ARG A 17 -18.12 -15.67 -4.10
N GLY A 18 -16.94 -16.25 -4.31
CA GLY A 18 -16.06 -15.93 -5.43
C GLY A 18 -16.70 -16.23 -6.78
N LYS A 19 -16.28 -15.50 -7.81
CA LYS A 19 -16.69 -15.83 -9.19
C LYS A 19 -15.76 -16.93 -9.71
N GLY A 20 -16.33 -18.00 -10.26
CA GLY A 20 -15.58 -19.19 -10.72
C GLY A 20 -15.27 -19.20 -12.23
N ASP A 21 -15.41 -18.06 -12.89
CA ASP A 21 -15.24 -17.88 -14.32
C ASP A 21 -13.78 -17.64 -14.72
N GLY A 22 -13.35 -18.22 -15.84
CA GLY A 22 -11.98 -18.05 -16.37
C GLY A 22 -10.90 -18.95 -15.73
N PRO A 23 -9.77 -19.17 -16.41
CA PRO A 23 -8.67 -19.98 -15.91
C PRO A 23 -7.97 -19.38 -14.68
N GLU A 24 -7.81 -18.06 -14.63
CA GLU A 24 -7.11 -17.34 -13.54
C GLU A 24 -7.84 -17.50 -12.21
N ARG A 25 -9.17 -17.29 -12.20
CA ARG A 25 -9.96 -17.44 -10.97
C ARG A 25 -10.00 -18.89 -10.48
N ARG A 26 -10.07 -19.87 -11.40
CA ARG A 26 -10.01 -21.30 -11.03
C ARG A 26 -8.66 -21.66 -10.42
N ALA A 27 -7.56 -21.16 -10.97
CA ALA A 27 -6.23 -21.37 -10.41
C ALA A 27 -6.11 -20.75 -9.01
N ALA A 28 -6.50 -19.49 -8.85
CA ALA A 28 -6.49 -18.80 -7.56
C ALA A 28 -7.38 -19.49 -6.51
N ALA A 29 -8.58 -19.93 -6.89
CA ALA A 29 -9.49 -20.65 -6.01
C ALA A 29 -8.91 -22.01 -5.57
N ALA A 30 -8.28 -22.74 -6.49
CA ALA A 30 -7.61 -24.00 -6.18
C ALA A 30 -6.42 -23.77 -5.22
N PHE A 31 -5.62 -22.73 -5.47
CA PHE A 31 -4.52 -22.32 -4.59
C PHE A 31 -5.04 -22.00 -3.17
N LEU A 32 -6.07 -21.16 -3.03
CA LEU A 32 -6.64 -20.83 -1.73
C LEU A 32 -7.29 -22.03 -1.02
N THR A 33 -7.85 -22.98 -1.78
CA THR A 33 -8.39 -24.23 -1.22
C THR A 33 -7.27 -25.10 -0.65
N GLN A 34 -6.12 -25.15 -1.32
CA GLN A 34 -4.99 -25.98 -0.91
C GLN A 34 -4.12 -25.32 0.18
N ALA A 35 -3.77 -24.05 0.00
CA ALA A 35 -2.89 -23.30 0.88
C ALA A 35 -3.62 -22.70 2.09
N GLY A 36 -4.90 -22.33 1.93
CA GLY A 36 -5.66 -21.56 2.92
C GLY A 36 -5.15 -20.12 3.08
N LEU A 37 -5.72 -19.42 4.04
CA LEU A 37 -5.22 -18.13 4.51
C LEU A 37 -4.00 -18.34 5.43
N PRO A 38 -2.96 -17.51 5.32
CA PRO A 38 -1.72 -17.69 6.05
C PRO A 38 -1.89 -17.46 7.55
N ARG A 39 -1.16 -18.27 8.31
CA ARG A 39 -0.97 -18.17 9.75
C ARG A 39 0.44 -17.69 10.04
N ALA A 40 0.70 -17.27 11.29
CA ALA A 40 2.03 -16.85 11.77
C ALA A 40 3.17 -17.91 11.62
N GLY A 41 2.86 -19.15 11.23
CA GLY A 41 3.86 -20.18 10.90
C GLY A 41 4.36 -20.13 9.45
N VAL A 42 3.72 -19.37 8.56
CA VAL A 42 4.17 -19.16 7.17
C VAL A 42 5.19 -18.02 7.20
N GLU A 43 6.38 -18.23 6.62
CA GLU A 43 7.51 -17.30 6.78
C GLU A 43 7.17 -15.85 6.41
N ALA A 44 6.60 -15.62 5.22
CA ALA A 44 6.21 -14.27 4.76
C ALA A 44 5.12 -13.60 5.62
N TRP A 45 4.43 -14.38 6.45
CA TRP A 45 3.30 -13.98 7.29
C TRP A 45 3.56 -14.20 8.78
N LYS A 46 4.83 -14.40 9.17
CA LYS A 46 5.23 -14.71 10.55
C LYS A 46 4.70 -13.67 11.54
N TYR A 47 4.73 -12.41 11.14
CA TYR A 47 4.37 -11.27 11.97
C TYR A 47 2.92 -10.83 11.80
N THR A 48 2.24 -11.26 10.73
CA THR A 48 0.89 -10.81 10.36
C THR A 48 -0.02 -12.02 10.16
N SER A 49 -0.73 -12.44 11.20
CA SER A 49 -1.63 -13.59 11.10
C SER A 49 -2.99 -13.20 10.53
N LEU A 50 -3.44 -13.88 9.48
CA LEU A 50 -4.80 -13.67 8.92
C LEU A 50 -5.91 -14.39 9.69
N ARG A 51 -5.63 -14.93 10.88
CA ARG A 51 -6.63 -15.63 11.71
C ARG A 51 -7.85 -14.79 12.03
N HIS A 52 -7.68 -13.48 12.21
CA HIS A 52 -8.78 -12.57 12.50
C HIS A 52 -9.77 -12.43 11.33
N PHE A 53 -9.41 -12.86 10.11
CA PHE A 53 -10.30 -12.81 8.94
C PHE A 53 -11.16 -14.05 8.75
N ALA A 54 -10.63 -15.22 9.13
CA ALA A 54 -11.20 -16.48 8.68
C ALA A 54 -12.57 -16.79 9.28
N ASP A 55 -12.82 -16.33 10.51
CA ASP A 55 -14.07 -16.56 11.23
C ASP A 55 -15.08 -15.40 11.07
N VAL A 56 -14.72 -14.36 10.30
CA VAL A 56 -15.61 -13.21 10.04
C VAL A 56 -16.54 -13.56 8.88
N PRO A 57 -17.88 -13.48 9.07
CA PRO A 57 -18.85 -13.81 8.04
C PRO A 57 -19.00 -12.64 7.06
N TYR A 58 -17.95 -12.33 6.30
CA TYR A 58 -17.96 -11.23 5.35
C TYR A 58 -19.06 -11.41 4.30
N ALA A 59 -20.00 -10.47 4.27
CA ALA A 59 -21.07 -10.39 3.30
C ALA A 59 -20.61 -9.68 2.01
N THR A 60 -21.42 -9.83 0.96
CA THR A 60 -21.27 -9.04 -0.26
C THR A 60 -21.64 -7.59 0.04
N PRO A 61 -20.87 -6.59 -0.42
CA PRO A 61 -21.18 -5.20 -0.14
C PRO A 61 -22.56 -4.81 -0.70
N PRO A 62 -23.35 -4.03 0.07
CA PRO A 62 -24.68 -3.62 -0.35
C PRO A 62 -24.60 -2.78 -1.64
N ALA A 63 -25.58 -2.95 -2.53
CA ALA A 63 -25.65 -2.21 -3.79
C ALA A 63 -26.04 -0.73 -3.57
N GLN A 64 -26.81 -0.46 -2.52
CA GLN A 64 -27.16 0.88 -2.09
C GLN A 64 -26.49 1.16 -0.74
N VAL A 65 -25.87 2.32 -0.64
CA VAL A 65 -25.21 2.82 0.56
C VAL A 65 -25.80 4.17 0.93
N ASP A 66 -25.62 4.58 2.18
CA ASP A 66 -25.99 5.91 2.61
C ASP A 66 -25.16 6.97 1.87
N ALA A 67 -25.81 7.69 0.95
CA ALA A 67 -25.17 8.72 0.13
C ALA A 67 -24.63 9.89 0.98
N ALA A 68 -25.27 10.20 2.12
CA ALA A 68 -24.80 11.26 3.00
C ALA A 68 -23.47 10.88 3.67
N GLU A 69 -23.35 9.61 4.07
CA GLU A 69 -22.12 9.09 4.66
C GLU A 69 -20.97 9.00 3.65
N VAL A 70 -21.26 8.58 2.40
CA VAL A 70 -20.29 8.61 1.30
C VAL A 70 -19.80 10.04 1.03
N ALA A 71 -20.71 11.00 0.95
CA ALA A 71 -20.35 12.41 0.73
C ALA A 71 -19.49 12.98 1.86
N ARG A 72 -19.81 12.64 3.12
CA ARG A 72 -19.03 13.04 4.31
C ARG A 72 -17.60 12.47 4.27
N LEU A 73 -17.46 11.19 3.94
CA LEU A 73 -16.16 10.52 3.83
C LEU A 73 -15.32 11.08 2.67
N LEU A 74 -15.93 11.33 1.51
CA LEU A 74 -15.25 11.94 0.38
C LEU A 74 -14.76 13.36 0.72
N ALA A 75 -15.58 14.18 1.37
CA ALA A 75 -15.18 15.51 1.83
C ALA A 75 -14.03 15.45 2.84
N THR A 76 -14.03 14.44 3.71
CA THR A 76 -12.92 14.19 4.64
C THR A 76 -11.61 13.94 3.89
N VAL A 77 -11.63 13.08 2.87
CA VAL A 77 -10.46 12.80 2.02
C VAL A 77 -9.96 14.06 1.31
N GLU A 78 -10.87 14.82 0.69
CA GLU A 78 -10.49 16.06 -0.01
C GLU A 78 -9.88 17.10 0.94
N THR A 79 -10.36 17.15 2.19
CA THR A 79 -9.81 18.04 3.23
C THR A 79 -8.44 17.58 3.70
N VAL A 80 -8.30 16.30 4.05
CA VAL A 80 -7.05 15.75 4.62
C VAL A 80 -5.92 15.68 3.59
N SER A 81 -6.25 15.39 2.33
CA SER A 81 -5.26 15.37 1.25
C SER A 81 -4.93 16.75 0.71
N GLY A 82 -5.78 17.77 0.91
CA GLY A 82 -5.64 19.06 0.25
C GLY A 82 -5.81 19.02 -1.29
N LEU A 83 -6.01 17.83 -1.89
CA LEU A 83 -6.35 17.68 -3.31
C LEU A 83 -7.86 17.81 -3.47
N GLY A 84 -8.30 19.05 -3.68
CA GLY A 84 -9.71 19.42 -3.73
C GLY A 84 -10.38 19.33 -5.11
N ALA A 85 -11.45 20.11 -5.27
CA ALA A 85 -12.40 20.08 -6.39
C ALA A 85 -11.81 20.22 -7.80
N GLY A 86 -10.61 20.78 -7.95
CA GLY A 86 -9.92 20.96 -9.24
C GLY A 86 -9.13 19.75 -9.73
N THR A 87 -8.84 18.79 -8.85
CA THR A 87 -8.08 17.58 -9.20
C THR A 87 -9.00 16.54 -9.82
N SER A 88 -8.53 15.89 -10.88
CA SER A 88 -9.19 14.70 -11.42
C SER A 88 -9.27 13.62 -10.34
N ARG A 89 -10.43 12.98 -10.23
CA ARG A 89 -10.66 11.94 -9.23
C ARG A 89 -11.42 10.75 -9.78
N ILE A 90 -11.04 9.57 -9.33
CA ILE A 90 -11.80 8.33 -9.48
C ILE A 90 -12.29 7.94 -8.10
N VAL A 91 -13.58 7.69 -7.96
CA VAL A 91 -14.18 7.27 -6.69
C VAL A 91 -14.71 5.85 -6.83
N LEU A 92 -14.33 4.99 -5.90
CA LEU A 92 -14.90 3.67 -5.71
C LEU A 92 -15.64 3.62 -4.38
N VAL A 93 -16.85 3.09 -4.40
CA VAL A 93 -17.67 2.89 -3.21
C VAL A 93 -17.86 1.39 -3.02
N ASN A 94 -17.37 0.87 -1.89
CA ASN A 94 -17.32 -0.57 -1.61
C ASN A 94 -16.70 -1.38 -2.78
N GLY A 95 -15.65 -0.84 -3.39
CA GLY A 95 -14.91 -1.47 -4.49
C GLY A 95 -15.53 -1.34 -5.89
N ARG A 96 -16.67 -0.64 -6.04
CA ARG A 96 -17.32 -0.39 -7.33
C ARG A 96 -17.08 1.03 -7.82
N PHE A 97 -16.76 1.19 -9.09
CA PHE A 97 -16.51 2.49 -9.71
C PHE A 97 -17.80 3.32 -9.75
N ASP A 98 -17.76 4.53 -9.16
CA ASP A 98 -18.89 5.47 -9.18
C ASP A 98 -18.59 6.64 -10.13
N ALA A 99 -19.20 6.58 -11.32
CA ALA A 99 -19.05 7.61 -12.34
C ALA A 99 -19.61 8.97 -11.89
N SER A 100 -20.67 8.98 -11.06
CA SER A 100 -21.34 10.21 -10.62
C SER A 100 -20.52 11.00 -9.61
N LEU A 101 -19.68 10.30 -8.85
CA LEU A 101 -18.74 10.90 -7.90
C LEU A 101 -17.38 11.18 -8.54
N SER A 102 -17.06 10.61 -9.70
CA SER A 102 -15.76 10.74 -10.37
C SER A 102 -15.66 11.98 -11.27
N ARG A 103 -14.44 12.54 -11.39
CA ARG A 103 -14.07 13.61 -12.34
C ARG A 103 -12.86 13.13 -13.14
N LEU A 104 -13.10 12.57 -14.32
CA LEU A 104 -12.05 11.91 -15.08
C LEU A 104 -11.05 12.92 -15.70
N PRO A 105 -9.75 12.58 -15.75
CA PRO A 105 -8.74 13.41 -16.40
C PRO A 105 -8.96 13.50 -17.92
N GLN A 106 -8.65 14.66 -18.50
CA GLN A 106 -8.65 14.83 -19.97
C GLN A 106 -7.39 14.19 -20.57
N GLY A 107 -7.52 13.57 -21.74
CA GLY A 107 -6.38 12.96 -22.46
C GLY A 107 -5.83 11.68 -21.82
N VAL A 108 -6.56 11.11 -20.86
CA VAL A 108 -6.21 9.86 -20.19
C VAL A 108 -7.41 8.92 -20.31
N TYR A 109 -7.16 7.68 -20.71
CA TYR A 109 -8.21 6.67 -20.77
C TYR A 109 -8.50 6.15 -19.37
N VAL A 110 -9.74 6.28 -18.92
CA VAL A 110 -10.20 5.74 -17.64
C VAL A 110 -11.51 4.98 -17.83
N THR A 111 -11.57 3.75 -17.34
CA THR A 111 -12.80 2.95 -17.27
C THR A 111 -12.84 2.10 -16.00
N ALA A 112 -14.02 1.57 -15.69
CA ALA A 112 -14.21 0.58 -14.64
C ALA A 112 -13.56 -0.76 -15.03
N PHE A 113 -12.96 -1.48 -14.09
CA PHE A 113 -12.41 -2.83 -14.38
C PHE A 113 -13.52 -3.79 -14.83
N ALA A 114 -14.73 -3.67 -14.30
CA ALA A 114 -15.86 -4.47 -14.75
C ALA A 114 -16.18 -4.33 -16.25
N ALA A 115 -15.80 -3.20 -16.88
CA ALA A 115 -15.95 -2.96 -18.30
C ALA A 115 -14.77 -3.48 -19.16
N ASP A 116 -13.63 -3.79 -18.54
CA ASP A 116 -12.43 -4.36 -19.17
C ASP A 116 -11.78 -5.35 -18.18
N PRO A 117 -12.43 -6.50 -17.89
CA PRO A 117 -12.08 -7.40 -16.79
C PRO A 117 -10.92 -8.34 -17.16
N VAL A 118 -9.85 -7.76 -17.70
CA VAL A 118 -8.64 -8.47 -18.11
C VAL A 118 -7.62 -8.40 -16.98
N PHE A 119 -7.29 -9.56 -16.42
CA PHE A 119 -6.17 -9.71 -15.50
C PHE A 119 -4.85 -9.64 -16.28
N ALA A 120 -3.84 -8.98 -15.72
CA ALA A 120 -2.51 -8.99 -16.29
C ALA A 120 -1.94 -10.41 -16.41
N ASP A 121 -1.47 -10.77 -17.60
CA ASP A 121 -0.90 -12.08 -17.93
C ASP A 121 0.47 -12.36 -17.29
N TRP A 122 1.18 -11.31 -16.88
CA TRP A 122 2.47 -11.37 -16.22
C TRP A 122 2.41 -11.48 -14.69
N ILE A 123 1.20 -11.44 -14.11
CA ILE A 123 0.99 -11.65 -12.67
C ILE A 123 0.52 -13.09 -12.47
N ASP A 124 1.27 -13.86 -11.69
CA ASP A 124 0.81 -15.18 -11.25
C ASP A 124 -0.36 -15.01 -10.25
N PRO A 125 -1.59 -15.45 -10.57
CA PRO A 125 -2.72 -15.35 -9.66
C PRO A 125 -2.55 -16.18 -8.39
N CYS A 126 -1.56 -17.09 -8.35
CA CYS A 126 -1.20 -17.91 -7.21
C CYS A 126 0.09 -17.45 -6.50
N GLY A 127 0.72 -16.36 -6.96
CA GLY A 127 2.01 -15.90 -6.46
C GLY A 127 1.98 -15.43 -5.00
N ASP A 128 0.85 -14.88 -4.57
CA ASP A 128 0.61 -14.47 -3.19
C ASP A 128 -0.89 -14.58 -2.83
N VAL A 129 -1.18 -14.59 -1.54
CA VAL A 129 -2.55 -14.81 -1.02
C VAL A 129 -3.45 -13.60 -1.25
N GLY A 130 -2.91 -12.37 -1.19
CA GLY A 130 -3.69 -11.14 -1.42
C GLY A 130 -4.17 -11.03 -2.86
N THR A 131 -3.31 -11.37 -3.81
CA THR A 131 -3.61 -11.45 -5.24
C THR A 131 -4.55 -12.60 -5.55
N ALA A 132 -4.33 -13.79 -4.98
CA ALA A 132 -5.23 -14.92 -5.18
C ALA A 132 -6.64 -14.62 -4.66
N LEU A 133 -6.75 -14.06 -3.45
CA LEU A 133 -8.02 -13.65 -2.85
C LEU A 133 -8.74 -12.62 -3.73
N ASN A 134 -8.01 -11.58 -4.16
CA ASN A 134 -8.56 -10.57 -5.06
C ASN A 134 -8.99 -11.18 -6.40
N THR A 135 -8.18 -12.04 -7.02
CA THR A 135 -8.50 -12.65 -8.32
C THR A 135 -9.81 -13.46 -8.25
N VAL A 136 -10.02 -14.24 -7.18
CA VAL A 136 -11.27 -14.97 -6.95
C VAL A 136 -12.46 -14.01 -6.80
N MET A 137 -12.28 -12.92 -6.06
CA MET A 137 -13.37 -12.07 -5.59
C MET A 137 -13.60 -10.79 -6.39
N ALA A 138 -12.70 -10.42 -7.30
CA ALA A 138 -12.72 -9.14 -8.00
C ALA A 138 -14.03 -8.96 -8.78
N ASP A 139 -14.72 -7.86 -8.48
CA ASP A 139 -15.99 -7.49 -9.11
C ASP A 139 -15.78 -6.33 -10.08
N ASP A 140 -15.03 -5.31 -9.62
CA ASP A 140 -14.81 -4.05 -10.33
C ASP A 140 -13.48 -3.41 -9.87
N GLY A 141 -13.24 -2.15 -10.20
CA GLY A 141 -11.98 -1.44 -9.98
C GLY A 141 -11.80 -0.32 -10.98
N ALA A 142 -10.55 0.08 -11.25
CA ALA A 142 -10.26 1.18 -12.19
C ALA A 142 -9.12 0.82 -13.14
N VAL A 143 -9.32 1.06 -14.43
CA VAL A 143 -8.29 0.93 -15.46
C VAL A 143 -7.94 2.33 -15.94
N VAL A 144 -6.66 2.70 -15.79
CA VAL A 144 -6.10 3.99 -16.20
C VAL A 144 -5.00 3.72 -17.22
N ARG A 145 -5.08 4.35 -18.39
CA ARG A 145 -4.01 4.31 -19.40
C ARG A 145 -3.63 5.71 -19.83
N VAL A 146 -2.32 5.99 -19.79
CA VAL A 146 -1.74 7.26 -20.23
C VAL A 146 -0.93 7.00 -21.50
N ASP A 147 -1.25 7.70 -22.57
CA ASP A 147 -0.56 7.52 -23.85
C ASP A 147 0.90 8.01 -23.79
N ALA A 148 1.71 7.54 -24.74
CA ALA A 148 3.13 7.88 -24.81
C ALA A 148 3.37 9.39 -24.88
N GLY A 149 4.33 9.88 -24.10
CA GLY A 149 4.73 11.29 -24.03
C GLY A 149 3.73 12.22 -23.32
N VAL A 150 2.60 11.71 -22.81
CA VAL A 150 1.60 12.53 -22.11
C VAL A 150 1.99 12.71 -20.64
N ASP A 151 1.94 13.95 -20.16
CA ASP A 151 1.92 14.27 -18.73
C ASP A 151 0.47 14.43 -18.27
N ALA A 152 -0.02 13.42 -17.55
CA ALA A 152 -1.40 13.33 -17.06
C ALA A 152 -1.63 14.14 -15.76
N GLY A 153 -0.60 14.76 -15.20
CA GLY A 153 -0.70 15.49 -13.95
C GLY A 153 -1.02 14.58 -12.75
N ALA A 154 -1.89 15.04 -11.86
CA ALA A 154 -2.25 14.35 -10.63
C ALA A 154 -3.69 13.78 -10.70
N LEU A 155 -3.84 12.57 -10.18
CA LEU A 155 -5.09 11.83 -10.09
C LEU A 155 -5.32 11.38 -8.64
N LEU A 156 -6.48 11.71 -8.09
CA LEU A 156 -6.93 11.20 -6.79
C LEU A 156 -7.76 9.93 -6.99
N LEU A 157 -7.31 8.79 -6.49
CA LEU A 157 -8.08 7.54 -6.48
C LEU A 157 -8.61 7.30 -5.07
N VAL A 158 -9.92 7.43 -4.87
CA VAL A 158 -10.56 7.33 -3.55
C VAL A 158 -11.32 6.02 -3.44
N SER A 159 -10.98 5.19 -2.46
CA SER A 159 -11.79 4.03 -2.07
C SER A 159 -12.53 4.34 -0.77
N ILE A 160 -13.86 4.33 -0.83
CA ILE A 160 -14.75 4.59 0.30
C ILE A 160 -15.45 3.29 0.69
N ALA A 161 -15.27 2.87 1.94
CA ALA A 161 -16.01 1.75 2.51
C ALA A 161 -17.16 2.23 3.39
N VAL A 162 -18.36 1.70 3.14
CA VAL A 162 -19.53 1.89 4.00
C VAL A 162 -20.13 0.51 4.26
N ALA A 163 -19.80 -0.06 5.42
CA ALA A 163 -20.42 -1.28 5.91
C ALA A 163 -21.70 -0.94 6.69
N GLY A 164 -22.73 -1.77 6.51
CA GLY A 164 -23.94 -1.73 7.36
C GLY A 164 -23.74 -2.56 8.63
N ASP A 165 -24.79 -3.24 9.09
CA ASP A 165 -24.73 -4.05 10.32
C ASP A 165 -23.85 -5.31 10.19
N ALA A 166 -23.67 -5.82 8.97
CA ALA A 166 -22.85 -6.99 8.70
C ALA A 166 -21.47 -6.60 8.18
N PRO A 167 -20.38 -7.29 8.58
CA PRO A 167 -19.08 -7.09 7.99
C PRO A 167 -19.10 -7.36 6.49
N ILE A 168 -18.43 -6.53 5.68
CA ILE A 168 -18.36 -6.70 4.23
C ILE A 168 -16.92 -6.91 3.75
N SER A 169 -16.75 -7.48 2.56
CA SER A 169 -15.44 -7.50 1.90
C SER A 169 -15.57 -7.07 0.46
N PHE A 170 -14.60 -6.30 -0.02
CA PHE A 170 -14.55 -5.81 -1.39
C PHE A 170 -13.11 -5.83 -1.90
N HIS A 171 -12.98 -6.10 -3.20
CA HIS A 171 -11.73 -6.55 -3.81
C HIS A 171 -11.50 -5.82 -5.13
N PRO A 172 -11.24 -4.51 -5.12
CA PRO A 172 -11.09 -3.76 -6.36
C PRO A 172 -9.79 -4.17 -7.09
N ARG A 173 -9.87 -4.30 -8.41
CA ARG A 173 -8.73 -4.58 -9.29
C ARG A 173 -8.40 -3.33 -10.09
N HIS A 174 -7.23 -2.75 -9.84
CA HIS A 174 -6.76 -1.55 -10.52
C HIS A 174 -5.68 -1.88 -11.53
N ARG A 175 -5.69 -1.20 -12.67
CA ARG A 175 -4.63 -1.27 -13.69
C ARG A 175 -4.20 0.13 -14.07
N ILE A 176 -2.90 0.38 -14.08
CA ILE A 176 -2.29 1.65 -14.44
C ILE A 176 -1.19 1.35 -15.47
N ASP A 177 -1.48 1.66 -16.75
CA ASP A 177 -0.53 1.52 -17.85
C ASP A 177 -0.02 2.90 -18.29
N LEU A 178 1.29 3.12 -18.23
CA LEU A 178 1.93 4.33 -18.75
C LEU A 178 2.67 4.00 -20.04
N GLY A 179 2.30 4.64 -21.15
CA GLY A 179 3.05 4.62 -22.41
C GLY A 179 4.43 5.28 -22.29
N ALA A 180 5.28 5.09 -23.31
CA ALA A 180 6.67 5.49 -23.23
C ALA A 180 6.81 7.00 -22.94
N GLY A 181 7.66 7.36 -21.98
CA GLY A 181 7.86 8.76 -21.56
C GLY A 181 6.66 9.43 -20.88
N ALA A 182 5.55 8.72 -20.64
CA ALA A 182 4.37 9.26 -19.99
C ALA A 182 4.63 9.56 -18.50
N ARG A 183 3.85 10.47 -17.92
CA ARG A 183 3.95 10.85 -16.51
C ARG A 183 2.58 10.86 -15.85
N LEU A 184 2.50 10.31 -14.64
CA LEU A 184 1.29 10.34 -13.83
C LEU A 184 1.66 10.36 -12.34
N ALA A 185 0.98 11.19 -11.57
CA ALA A 185 1.00 11.18 -10.12
C ALA A 185 -0.35 10.69 -9.61
N VAL A 186 -0.38 9.60 -8.84
CA VAL A 186 -1.59 9.05 -8.23
C VAL A 186 -1.49 9.18 -6.71
N LEU A 187 -2.46 9.87 -6.11
CA LEU A 187 -2.72 9.74 -4.68
C LEU A 187 -3.89 8.75 -4.52
N GLU A 188 -3.61 7.55 -4.02
CA GLU A 188 -4.62 6.65 -3.51
C GLU A 188 -5.00 7.08 -2.09
N ALA A 189 -6.29 7.26 -1.80
CA ALA A 189 -6.79 7.55 -0.47
C ALA A 189 -7.89 6.56 -0.09
N THR A 190 -7.77 5.97 1.10
CA THR A 190 -8.72 4.96 1.58
C THR A 190 -9.33 5.38 2.92
N VAL A 191 -10.65 5.38 2.99
CA VAL A 191 -11.44 5.74 4.18
C VAL A 191 -12.68 4.86 4.28
N GLY A 192 -13.25 4.75 5.48
CA GLY A 192 -14.55 4.12 5.60
C GLY A 192 -15.01 3.85 7.02
N VAL A 193 -16.25 3.38 7.13
CA VAL A 193 -16.94 3.12 8.40
C VAL A 193 -17.48 1.69 8.48
N GLY A 194 -17.55 1.20 9.72
CA GLY A 194 -17.96 -0.15 10.07
C GLY A 194 -16.83 -1.18 9.93
N ASN A 195 -17.20 -2.45 9.91
CA ASN A 195 -16.27 -3.58 9.83
C ASN A 195 -16.17 -4.08 8.38
N TYR A 196 -14.98 -4.04 7.79
CA TYR A 196 -14.78 -4.50 6.43
C TYR A 196 -13.36 -5.01 6.18
N LEU A 197 -13.24 -5.87 5.17
CA LEU A 197 -11.98 -6.22 4.53
C LEU A 197 -11.90 -5.52 3.17
N HIS A 198 -10.91 -4.65 3.02
CA HIS A 198 -10.54 -4.03 1.76
C HIS A 198 -9.32 -4.75 1.18
N ASN A 199 -9.44 -5.32 -0.02
CA ASN A 199 -8.35 -6.05 -0.65
C ASN A 199 -8.07 -5.53 -2.07
N PRO A 200 -7.46 -4.33 -2.20
CA PRO A 200 -7.12 -3.75 -3.49
C PRO A 200 -5.89 -4.43 -4.09
N VAL A 201 -5.92 -4.65 -5.41
CA VAL A 201 -4.74 -5.07 -6.17
C VAL A 201 -4.47 -4.07 -7.29
N PHE A 202 -3.23 -3.59 -7.38
CA PHE A 202 -2.76 -2.68 -8.42
C PHE A 202 -1.82 -3.41 -9.39
N GLU A 203 -2.15 -3.37 -10.67
CA GLU A 203 -1.32 -3.82 -11.79
C GLU A 203 -0.70 -2.59 -12.45
N VAL A 204 0.60 -2.38 -12.26
CA VAL A 204 1.31 -1.19 -12.72
C VAL A 204 2.31 -1.56 -13.82
N ARG A 205 2.20 -0.89 -14.96
CA ARG A 205 3.18 -0.97 -16.05
C ARG A 205 3.75 0.40 -16.36
N VAL A 206 5.04 0.56 -16.08
CA VAL A 206 5.82 1.77 -16.39
C VAL A 206 6.72 1.42 -17.56
N THR A 207 6.36 1.86 -18.76
CA THR A 207 7.16 1.59 -19.96
C THR A 207 8.36 2.53 -20.07
N GLU A 208 9.13 2.41 -21.15
CA GLU A 208 10.43 3.08 -21.32
C GLU A 208 10.35 4.59 -21.05
N GLY A 209 11.21 5.08 -20.15
CA GLY A 209 11.28 6.50 -19.78
C GLY A 209 10.05 7.08 -19.04
N ALA A 210 9.02 6.27 -18.79
CA ALA A 210 7.80 6.71 -18.11
C ALA A 210 8.01 6.89 -16.60
N ARG A 211 7.19 7.73 -15.97
CA ARG A 211 7.29 8.05 -14.53
C ARG A 211 5.93 7.97 -13.86
N LEU A 212 5.78 7.03 -12.94
CA LEU A 212 4.63 6.95 -12.05
C LEU A 212 5.05 7.31 -10.64
N THR A 213 4.45 8.36 -10.09
CA THR A 213 4.45 8.61 -8.64
C THR A 213 3.17 8.05 -8.05
N HIS A 214 3.26 7.17 -7.06
CA HIS A 214 2.13 6.50 -6.44
C HIS A 214 2.19 6.62 -4.92
N ALA A 215 1.49 7.62 -4.39
CA ALA A 215 1.34 7.85 -2.97
C ALA A 215 0.06 7.18 -2.46
N ARG A 216 0.12 6.51 -1.31
CA ARG A 216 -1.04 5.90 -0.65
C ARG A 216 -1.25 6.55 0.70
N LEU A 217 -2.44 7.10 0.92
CA LEU A 217 -2.96 7.58 2.19
C LEU A 217 -3.95 6.53 2.73
N GLN A 218 -3.46 5.67 3.61
CA GLN A 218 -4.27 4.66 4.26
C GLN A 218 -4.82 5.22 5.58
N ALA A 219 -6.10 5.57 5.59
CA ALA A 219 -6.79 6.21 6.72
C ALA A 219 -8.14 5.52 7.02
N GLU A 220 -8.17 4.19 6.88
CA GLU A 220 -9.39 3.41 7.11
C GLU A 220 -9.78 3.35 8.59
N GLY A 221 -11.07 3.09 8.84
CA GLY A 221 -11.64 3.06 10.18
C GLY A 221 -10.98 2.04 11.11
N GLN A 222 -11.12 2.23 12.43
CA GLN A 222 -10.42 1.42 13.44
C GLN A 222 -10.83 -0.06 13.49
N GLN A 223 -11.94 -0.45 12.86
CA GLN A 223 -12.38 -1.85 12.73
C GLN A 223 -12.09 -2.43 11.34
N ALA A 224 -11.56 -1.60 10.43
CA ALA A 224 -11.24 -2.02 9.09
C ALA A 224 -10.04 -2.96 9.08
N SER A 225 -9.93 -3.71 8.00
CA SER A 225 -8.72 -4.41 7.67
C SER A 225 -8.40 -4.31 6.20
N GLN A 226 -7.11 -4.28 5.87
CA GLN A 226 -6.63 -4.16 4.51
C GLN A 226 -5.57 -5.19 4.18
N ILE A 227 -5.70 -5.81 3.01
CA ILE A 227 -4.66 -6.61 2.38
C ILE A 227 -4.47 -6.05 0.98
N ALA A 228 -3.55 -5.11 0.82
CA ALA A 228 -3.25 -4.49 -0.46
C ALA A 228 -2.05 -5.13 -1.13
N VAL A 229 -2.11 -5.29 -2.44
CA VAL A 229 -0.97 -5.76 -3.24
C VAL A 229 -0.75 -4.82 -4.42
N THR A 230 0.50 -4.44 -4.66
CA THR A 230 0.89 -3.70 -5.86
C THR A 230 1.94 -4.51 -6.61
N HIS A 231 1.62 -4.89 -7.83
CA HIS A 231 2.56 -5.47 -8.78
C HIS A 231 3.00 -4.38 -9.76
N ALA A 232 4.29 -4.13 -9.89
CA ALA A 232 4.86 -3.12 -10.77
C ALA A 232 5.96 -3.69 -11.68
N GLN A 233 5.84 -3.46 -12.98
CA GLN A 233 6.92 -3.68 -13.94
C GLN A 233 7.45 -2.35 -14.45
N VAL A 234 8.76 -2.17 -14.39
CA VAL A 234 9.45 -0.95 -14.82
C VAL A 234 10.44 -1.29 -15.93
N ALA A 235 10.21 -0.72 -17.11
CA ALA A 235 11.10 -0.86 -18.27
C ALA A 235 12.27 0.14 -18.20
N SER A 236 13.12 0.12 -19.24
CA SER A 236 14.36 0.91 -19.29
C SER A 236 14.11 2.40 -19.05
N ASP A 237 14.97 3.04 -18.27
CA ASP A 237 14.87 4.45 -17.90
C ASP A 237 13.55 4.88 -17.22
N GLY A 238 12.68 3.92 -16.86
CA GLY A 238 11.41 4.17 -16.18
C GLY A 238 11.60 4.39 -14.67
N LEU A 239 10.64 5.08 -14.06
CA LEU A 239 10.59 5.32 -12.61
C LEU A 239 9.22 4.93 -12.05
N TYR A 240 9.24 4.05 -11.04
CA TYR A 240 8.11 3.85 -10.13
C TYR A 240 8.45 4.40 -8.75
N ASP A 241 7.92 5.57 -8.40
CA ASP A 241 8.16 6.25 -7.12
C ASP A 241 6.96 6.05 -6.19
N SER A 242 7.03 5.06 -5.29
CA SER A 242 5.95 4.71 -4.38
C SER A 242 6.19 5.23 -2.96
N PHE A 243 5.14 5.80 -2.37
CA PHE A 243 5.12 6.20 -0.97
C PHE A 243 3.87 5.66 -0.27
N ASN A 244 4.03 4.97 0.86
CA ASN A 244 2.89 4.49 1.65
C ASN A 244 2.82 5.16 3.02
N LEU A 245 1.75 5.91 3.29
CA LEU A 245 1.43 6.49 4.59
C LEU A 245 0.30 5.70 5.25
N THR A 246 0.63 4.96 6.31
CA THR A 246 -0.34 4.16 7.07
C THR A 246 -0.71 4.85 8.38
N LEU A 247 -2.00 5.19 8.52
CA LEU A 247 -2.56 5.91 9.67
C LEU A 247 -3.72 5.15 10.35
N GLY A 248 -4.37 4.22 9.65
CA GLY A 248 -5.65 3.64 10.04
C GLY A 248 -5.68 2.11 10.13
N ALA A 249 -6.89 1.56 10.11
CA ALA A 249 -7.22 0.13 10.24
C ALA A 249 -6.82 -0.55 11.56
N LEU A 250 -7.53 -1.63 11.91
CA LEU A 250 -7.08 -2.57 12.94
C LEU A 250 -5.86 -3.35 12.44
N LEU A 251 -5.90 -3.79 11.19
CA LEU A 251 -4.84 -4.49 10.51
C LEU A 251 -4.73 -3.97 9.08
N SER A 252 -3.58 -3.42 8.71
CA SER A 252 -3.25 -3.12 7.32
C SER A 252 -1.98 -3.86 6.93
N ARG A 253 -2.00 -4.49 5.76
CA ARG A 253 -0.81 -5.02 5.10
C ARG A 253 -0.77 -4.54 3.67
N HIS A 254 0.36 -4.00 3.25
CA HIS A 254 0.65 -3.65 1.86
C HIS A 254 1.86 -4.42 1.39
N GLU A 255 1.69 -5.21 0.34
CA GLU A 255 2.78 -5.92 -0.34
C GLU A 255 3.09 -5.24 -1.67
N VAL A 256 4.35 -4.85 -1.89
CA VAL A 256 4.82 -4.27 -3.16
C VAL A 256 5.77 -5.25 -3.84
N HIS A 257 5.36 -5.78 -4.99
CA HIS A 257 6.17 -6.61 -5.86
C HIS A 257 6.59 -5.77 -7.06
N ALA A 258 7.86 -5.37 -7.14
CA ALA A 258 8.38 -4.55 -8.22
C ALA A 258 9.49 -5.27 -8.98
N ALA A 259 9.38 -5.30 -10.32
CA ALA A 259 10.40 -5.88 -11.20
C ALA A 259 10.99 -4.78 -12.11
N LEU A 260 12.30 -4.59 -12.00
CA LEU A 260 13.09 -3.70 -12.84
C LEU A 260 13.59 -4.50 -14.06
N LEU A 261 12.82 -4.45 -15.15
CA LEU A 261 12.97 -5.32 -16.31
C LEU A 261 13.84 -4.71 -17.42
N GLY A 262 14.13 -3.41 -17.36
CA GLY A 262 14.97 -2.72 -18.33
C GLY A 262 16.12 -1.97 -17.67
N GLU A 263 17.14 -1.67 -18.48
CA GLU A 263 18.36 -1.02 -18.00
C GLU A 263 18.06 0.38 -17.43
N ARG A 264 18.72 0.77 -16.35
CA ARG A 264 18.53 2.08 -15.68
C ARG A 264 17.12 2.31 -15.15
N ALA A 265 16.31 1.26 -15.03
CA ALA A 265 15.02 1.34 -14.35
C ALA A 265 15.22 1.67 -12.87
N CYS A 266 14.30 2.48 -12.32
CA CYS A 266 14.36 2.96 -10.95
C CYS A 266 13.05 2.67 -10.22
N VAL A 267 13.16 2.26 -8.95
CA VAL A 267 12.02 2.10 -8.07
C VAL A 267 12.30 2.65 -6.68
N HIS A 268 11.34 3.38 -6.14
CA HIS A 268 11.31 3.74 -4.73
C HIS A 268 10.08 3.10 -4.07
N VAL A 269 10.27 2.53 -2.88
CA VAL A 269 9.20 2.04 -2.02
C VAL A 269 9.43 2.62 -0.63
N ASN A 270 9.07 3.89 -0.47
CA ASN A 270 9.21 4.64 0.77
C ASN A 270 7.92 4.57 1.58
N GLY A 271 7.97 4.90 2.87
CA GLY A 271 6.74 4.97 3.65
C GLY A 271 6.90 5.47 5.07
N ALA A 272 5.76 5.79 5.66
CA ALA A 272 5.64 6.11 7.06
C ALA A 272 4.46 5.36 7.68
N GLN A 273 4.64 4.82 8.88
CA GLN A 273 3.58 4.17 9.64
C GLN A 273 3.42 4.91 10.97
N LEU A 274 2.25 5.52 11.19
CA LEU A 274 1.90 6.18 12.44
C LEU A 274 0.75 5.40 13.06
N LEU A 275 1.07 4.58 14.07
CA LEU A 275 0.14 3.61 14.62
C LEU A 275 -0.04 3.80 16.13
N ASP A 276 -1.25 3.55 16.62
CA ASP A 276 -1.59 3.63 18.04
C ASP A 276 -2.49 2.48 18.51
N ALA A 277 -2.84 2.49 19.78
CA ALA A 277 -3.84 1.61 20.38
C ALA A 277 -3.52 0.13 20.13
N LYS A 278 -4.22 -0.54 19.22
CA LYS A 278 -4.00 -1.94 18.84
C LYS A 278 -3.82 -2.11 17.33
N GLN A 279 -3.46 -1.04 16.63
CA GLN A 279 -3.27 -1.08 15.18
C GLN A 279 -2.07 -1.94 14.82
N HIS A 280 -2.24 -2.75 13.77
CA HIS A 280 -1.19 -3.52 13.14
C HIS A 280 -0.97 -2.99 11.74
N GLY A 281 0.24 -2.52 11.43
CA GLY A 281 0.60 -2.06 10.09
C GLY A 281 1.80 -2.83 9.56
N ASP A 282 1.69 -3.37 8.35
CA ASP A 282 2.72 -4.17 7.69
C ASP A 282 3.01 -3.60 6.30
N LEU A 283 4.23 -3.13 6.08
CA LEU A 283 4.74 -2.79 4.76
C LEU A 283 5.78 -3.83 4.34
N SER A 284 5.39 -4.65 3.39
CA SER A 284 6.22 -5.72 2.83
C SER A 284 6.56 -5.42 1.36
N SER A 285 7.76 -5.76 0.93
CA SER A 285 8.20 -5.52 -0.45
C SER A 285 9.15 -6.58 -0.97
N ILE A 286 9.05 -6.86 -2.26
CA ILE A 286 9.95 -7.69 -3.04
C ILE A 286 10.34 -6.89 -4.28
N ILE A 287 11.61 -6.48 -4.36
CA ILE A 287 12.16 -5.79 -5.51
C ILE A 287 13.11 -6.73 -6.25
N THR A 288 12.77 -7.05 -7.49
CA THR A 288 13.58 -7.86 -8.39
C THR A 288 14.34 -6.96 -9.37
N HIS A 289 15.66 -6.93 -9.26
CA HIS A 289 16.56 -6.37 -10.28
C HIS A 289 16.85 -7.43 -11.33
N ALA A 290 16.16 -7.33 -12.47
CA ALA A 290 16.28 -8.25 -13.61
C ALA A 290 17.05 -7.63 -14.79
N ALA A 291 17.60 -6.42 -14.62
CA ALA A 291 18.38 -5.72 -15.63
C ALA A 291 19.54 -4.92 -14.99
N PRO A 292 20.63 -4.67 -15.72
CA PRO A 292 21.78 -3.94 -15.21
C PRO A 292 21.52 -2.43 -15.03
N ASN A 293 22.41 -1.79 -14.26
CA ASN A 293 22.42 -0.34 -13.97
C ASN A 293 21.14 0.19 -13.29
N CYS A 294 20.37 -0.68 -12.63
CA CYS A 294 19.11 -0.33 -11.97
C CYS A 294 19.32 0.19 -10.56
N VAL A 295 18.39 1.04 -10.09
CA VAL A 295 18.43 1.66 -8.76
C VAL A 295 17.17 1.33 -7.98
N SER A 296 17.32 0.94 -6.71
CA SER A 296 16.19 0.85 -5.78
C SER A 296 16.46 1.55 -4.45
N ARG A 297 15.46 2.27 -3.94
CA ARG A 297 15.48 2.90 -2.61
C ARG A 297 14.26 2.48 -1.80
N GLN A 298 14.47 2.11 -0.55
CA GLN A 298 13.40 1.89 0.41
C GLN A 298 13.76 2.58 1.71
N THR A 299 13.01 3.60 2.10
CA THR A 299 13.13 4.22 3.42
C THR A 299 11.77 4.21 4.09
N VAL A 300 11.68 3.48 5.20
CA VAL A 300 10.45 3.33 5.97
C VAL A 300 10.67 3.83 7.39
N LYS A 301 9.83 4.75 7.85
CA LYS A 301 9.86 5.26 9.22
C LYS A 301 8.58 4.88 9.97
N ASN A 302 8.72 4.46 11.21
CA ASN A 302 7.62 3.99 12.04
C ASN A 302 7.55 4.83 13.32
N VAL A 303 6.36 5.30 13.68
CA VAL A 303 6.06 5.97 14.94
C VAL A 303 4.93 5.20 15.61
N LEU A 304 5.26 4.48 16.68
CA LEU A 304 4.37 3.47 17.26
C LEU A 304 4.06 3.80 18.71
N ALA A 305 2.78 3.87 19.06
CA ALA A 305 2.30 4.17 20.40
C ALA A 305 1.28 3.13 20.89
N GLY A 306 0.93 3.18 22.18
CA GLY A 306 0.03 2.20 22.79
C GLY A 306 0.59 0.79 22.66
N HIS A 307 -0.23 -0.14 22.16
CA HIS A 307 0.12 -1.53 21.84
C HIS A 307 0.18 -1.74 20.32
N ALA A 308 0.49 -0.69 19.56
CA ALA A 308 0.61 -0.79 18.12
C ALA A 308 1.78 -1.68 17.72
N ARG A 309 1.60 -2.38 16.60
CA ARG A 309 2.62 -3.23 15.98
C ARG A 309 2.91 -2.77 14.57
N GLY A 310 4.15 -2.38 14.32
CA GLY A 310 4.69 -2.15 12.98
C GLY A 310 5.39 -3.40 12.46
N VAL A 311 5.37 -3.61 11.15
CA VAL A 311 6.13 -4.65 10.46
C VAL A 311 6.71 -4.05 9.20
N PHE A 312 8.02 -4.22 9.00
CA PHE A 312 8.70 -3.96 7.74
C PHE A 312 9.39 -5.22 7.25
N GLN A 313 9.05 -5.69 6.05
CA GLN A 313 9.76 -6.78 5.39
C GLN A 313 10.19 -6.32 4.00
N GLY A 314 11.49 -6.30 3.74
CA GLY A 314 11.99 -5.81 2.47
C GLY A 314 12.96 -6.80 1.87
N LYS A 315 12.65 -7.37 0.71
CA LYS A 315 13.56 -8.23 -0.04
C LYS A 315 14.05 -7.52 -1.30
N ILE A 316 15.37 -7.42 -1.45
CA ILE A 316 16.00 -7.09 -2.73
C ILE A 316 16.59 -8.37 -3.31
N HIS A 317 16.08 -8.77 -4.48
CA HIS A 317 16.59 -9.89 -5.27
C HIS A 317 17.32 -9.34 -6.49
N VAL A 318 18.61 -9.65 -6.65
CA VAL A 318 19.43 -9.19 -7.77
C VAL A 318 19.85 -10.37 -8.62
N GLU A 319 19.28 -10.44 -9.83
CA GLU A 319 19.61 -11.50 -10.77
C GLU A 319 21.06 -11.40 -11.25
N ARG A 320 21.62 -12.53 -11.72
CA ARG A 320 23.02 -12.60 -12.16
C ARG A 320 23.37 -11.61 -13.27
N ILE A 321 22.41 -11.27 -14.12
CA ILE A 321 22.62 -10.31 -15.23
C ILE A 321 22.58 -8.84 -14.77
N ALA A 322 22.05 -8.55 -13.58
CA ALA A 322 21.83 -7.21 -13.05
C ALA A 322 23.11 -6.62 -12.42
N GLN A 323 24.16 -6.51 -13.23
CA GLN A 323 25.39 -5.83 -12.85
C GLN A 323 25.13 -4.34 -12.66
N LYS A 324 25.95 -3.68 -11.83
CA LYS A 324 25.84 -2.27 -11.48
C LYS A 324 24.52 -1.90 -10.77
N THR A 325 23.82 -2.86 -10.18
CA THR A 325 22.69 -2.57 -9.30
C THR A 325 23.14 -1.71 -8.12
N ASP A 326 22.34 -0.68 -7.81
CA ASP A 326 22.44 0.11 -6.60
C ASP A 326 21.13 -0.01 -5.78
N GLY A 327 21.17 -0.84 -4.75
CA GLY A 327 20.03 -1.13 -3.88
C GLY A 327 20.25 -0.65 -2.44
N TYR A 328 19.29 0.07 -1.88
CA TYR A 328 19.36 0.54 -0.50
C TYR A 328 18.03 0.35 0.24
N GLN A 329 18.11 -0.15 1.47
CA GLN A 329 16.96 -0.30 2.38
C GLN A 329 17.27 0.30 3.74
N MET A 330 16.33 1.06 4.30
CA MET A 330 16.44 1.60 5.65
C MET A 330 15.07 1.55 6.34
N ASN A 331 15.01 0.87 7.47
CA ASN A 331 13.86 0.89 8.36
C ASN A 331 14.22 1.57 9.68
N GLN A 332 13.48 2.60 10.07
CA GLN A 332 13.69 3.28 11.34
C GLN A 332 12.40 3.28 12.14
N ALA A 333 12.47 3.00 13.43
CA ALA A 333 11.29 2.96 14.29
C ALA A 333 11.53 3.73 15.58
N LEU A 334 10.54 4.57 15.90
CA LEU A 334 10.42 5.31 17.13
C LEU A 334 9.27 4.72 17.96
N LEU A 335 9.62 4.07 19.07
CA LEU A 335 8.66 3.52 20.02
C LEU A 335 8.30 4.59 21.05
N LEU A 336 7.02 4.94 21.13
CA LEU A 336 6.49 5.98 22.02
C LEU A 336 5.93 5.43 23.34
N SER A 337 5.83 4.11 23.46
CA SER A 337 5.36 3.37 24.64
C SER A 337 6.12 2.05 24.81
N ASP A 338 6.18 1.55 26.04
CA ASP A 338 6.89 0.31 26.38
C ASP A 338 6.23 -0.95 25.78
N THR A 339 4.98 -0.81 25.33
CA THR A 339 4.16 -1.89 24.75
C THR A 339 4.07 -1.85 23.24
N ALA A 340 4.67 -0.86 22.57
CA ALA A 340 4.72 -0.80 21.12
C ALA A 340 5.80 -1.74 20.58
N GLU A 341 5.54 -2.38 19.45
CA GLU A 341 6.42 -3.40 18.87
C GLU A 341 6.71 -3.12 17.39
N ILE A 342 7.93 -3.41 16.95
CA ILE A 342 8.31 -3.37 15.53
C ILE A 342 9.06 -4.65 15.17
N ASP A 343 8.64 -5.30 14.10
CA ASP A 343 9.38 -6.40 13.48
C ASP A 343 9.98 -5.93 12.14
N ALA A 344 11.30 -6.01 12.01
CA ALA A 344 11.99 -5.63 10.77
C ALA A 344 12.75 -6.84 10.19
N LYS A 345 12.47 -7.19 8.93
CA LYS A 345 13.13 -8.27 8.18
C LYS A 345 13.64 -7.75 6.83
N PRO A 346 14.78 -7.06 6.79
CA PRO A 346 15.43 -6.71 5.52
C PRO A 346 16.27 -7.89 5.00
N GLU A 347 16.12 -8.25 3.74
CA GLU A 347 16.70 -9.42 3.09
C GLU A 347 17.36 -9.04 1.76
N LEU A 348 18.58 -9.54 1.53
CA LEU A 348 19.32 -9.35 0.27
C LEU A 348 19.64 -10.72 -0.33
N GLU A 349 19.18 -10.96 -1.56
CA GLU A 349 19.49 -12.15 -2.36
C GLU A 349 20.25 -11.70 -3.62
N ILE A 350 21.58 -11.71 -3.58
CA ILE A 350 22.43 -11.09 -4.60
C ILE A 350 23.19 -12.14 -5.40
N TYR A 351 22.93 -12.22 -6.71
CA TYR A 351 23.61 -13.14 -7.63
C TYR A 351 24.55 -12.46 -8.63
N ALA A 352 24.67 -11.13 -8.58
CA ALA A 352 25.59 -10.32 -9.38
C ALA A 352 26.75 -9.80 -8.53
N ASP A 353 27.97 -9.81 -9.08
CA ASP A 353 29.18 -9.46 -8.33
C ASP A 353 29.42 -7.94 -8.23
N ASP A 354 29.16 -7.20 -9.31
CA ASP A 354 29.50 -5.78 -9.41
C ASP A 354 28.31 -4.90 -8.99
N VAL A 355 27.97 -4.91 -7.71
CA VAL A 355 26.79 -4.22 -7.18
C VAL A 355 27.09 -3.41 -5.92
N LYS A 356 26.20 -2.47 -5.59
CA LYS A 356 26.17 -1.75 -4.33
C LYS A 356 24.81 -1.99 -3.67
N CYS A 357 24.75 -2.98 -2.80
CA CYS A 357 23.54 -3.29 -2.04
C CYS A 357 23.81 -3.15 -0.54
N SER A 358 22.96 -2.40 0.15
CA SER A 358 23.02 -2.29 1.60
C SER A 358 21.63 -2.15 2.22
N HIS A 359 21.56 -2.52 3.49
CA HIS A 359 20.34 -2.44 4.28
C HIS A 359 20.66 -2.01 5.71
N GLY A 360 19.71 -1.35 6.36
CA GLY A 360 19.82 -0.91 7.74
C GLY A 360 18.48 -0.95 8.45
N ALA A 361 18.52 -1.22 9.76
CA ALA A 361 17.37 -1.15 10.63
C ALA A 361 17.76 -0.52 11.97
N THR A 362 17.01 0.48 12.43
CA THR A 362 17.21 1.11 13.74
C THR A 362 15.89 1.16 14.50
N VAL A 363 15.93 0.82 15.79
CA VAL A 363 14.77 0.93 16.69
C VAL A 363 15.22 1.69 17.92
N GLY A 364 14.43 2.67 18.36
CA GLY A 364 14.76 3.45 19.54
C GLY A 364 13.56 4.20 20.11
N ALA A 365 13.77 4.77 21.28
CA ALA A 365 12.88 5.77 21.86
C ALA A 365 13.38 7.19 21.52
N ILE A 366 12.62 8.21 21.90
CA ILE A 366 13.06 9.59 21.75
C ILE A 366 14.31 9.82 22.62
N ASP A 367 15.31 10.46 22.03
CA ASP A 367 16.57 10.80 22.70
C ASP A 367 16.30 11.75 23.90
N PRO A 368 16.59 11.32 25.15
CA PRO A 368 16.43 12.15 26.33
C PRO A 368 17.28 13.42 26.32
N GLU A 369 18.45 13.42 25.66
CA GLU A 369 19.31 14.60 25.56
C GLU A 369 18.71 15.66 24.63
N GLN A 370 18.15 15.25 23.49
CA GLN A 370 17.42 16.15 22.60
C GLN A 370 16.18 16.75 23.29
N LEU A 371 15.44 15.93 24.04
CA LEU A 371 14.31 16.41 24.84
C LEU A 371 14.76 17.39 25.93
N PHE A 372 15.82 17.06 26.68
CA PHE A 372 16.37 17.93 27.70
C PHE A 372 16.81 19.27 27.12
N TYR A 373 17.50 19.24 25.98
CA TYR A 373 17.96 20.44 25.28
C TYR A 373 16.78 21.36 24.90
N LEU A 374 15.74 20.84 24.25
CA LEU A 374 14.56 21.63 23.87
C LEU A 374 13.86 22.21 25.11
N ARG A 375 13.69 21.39 26.15
CA ARG A 375 13.06 21.83 27.41
C ARG A 375 13.87 22.90 28.14
N SER A 376 15.20 22.85 28.08
CA SER A 376 16.08 23.89 28.66
C SER A 376 15.88 25.26 28.00
N ARG A 377 15.30 25.30 26.79
CA ARG A 377 14.94 26.52 26.06
C ARG A 377 13.50 27.00 26.30
N GLY A 378 12.82 26.43 27.30
CA GLY A 378 11.45 26.82 27.68
C GLY A 378 10.34 26.14 26.87
N ILE A 379 10.68 25.20 25.99
CA ILE A 379 9.69 24.41 25.23
C ILE A 379 9.07 23.37 26.17
N THR A 380 7.74 23.22 26.12
CA THR A 380 7.06 22.22 26.98
C THR A 380 7.50 20.80 26.59
N LEU A 381 7.36 19.84 27.51
CA LEU A 381 7.68 18.44 27.19
C LEU A 381 6.84 17.92 26.01
N SER A 382 5.56 18.31 25.94
CA SER A 382 4.65 17.91 24.88
C SER A 382 5.12 18.46 23.53
N ASP A 383 5.40 19.76 23.46
CA ASP A 383 5.85 20.42 22.22
C ASP A 383 7.21 19.89 21.78
N ALA A 384 8.15 19.67 22.72
CA ALA A 384 9.46 19.11 22.41
C ALA A 384 9.36 17.70 21.80
N ARG A 385 8.53 16.82 22.38
CA ARG A 385 8.25 15.48 21.80
C ARG A 385 7.64 15.61 20.41
N SER A 386 6.65 16.49 20.25
CA SER A 386 6.00 16.72 18.96
C SER A 386 6.99 17.19 17.90
N MET A 387 7.86 18.14 18.21
CA MET A 387 8.88 18.64 17.29
C MET A 387 9.80 17.53 16.79
N LEU A 388 10.31 16.68 17.69
CA LEU A 388 11.22 15.60 17.32
C LEU A 388 10.54 14.54 16.46
N ILE A 389 9.29 14.17 16.80
CA ILE A 389 8.53 13.17 16.04
C ILE A 389 8.15 13.71 14.65
N ARG A 390 7.74 14.98 14.56
CA ARG A 390 7.42 15.64 13.30
C ARG A 390 8.65 15.76 12.41
N ALA A 391 9.80 16.16 12.95
CA ALA A 391 11.06 16.18 12.21
C ALA A 391 11.43 14.79 11.69
N PHE A 392 11.27 13.76 12.53
CA PHE A 392 11.52 12.37 12.13
C PHE A 392 10.65 11.95 10.93
N LEU A 393 9.36 12.29 10.91
CA LEU A 393 8.44 11.95 9.82
C LEU A 393 8.63 12.81 8.56
N HIS A 394 8.86 14.11 8.74
CA HIS A 394 9.05 15.06 7.64
C HIS A 394 10.18 14.61 6.70
N ASP A 395 11.31 14.15 7.26
CA ASP A 395 12.44 13.65 6.48
C ASP A 395 12.06 12.54 5.48
N VAL A 396 11.15 11.62 5.86
CA VAL A 396 10.77 10.50 4.98
C VAL A 396 9.74 10.95 3.94
N VAL A 397 8.76 11.77 4.33
CA VAL A 397 7.75 12.31 3.40
C VAL A 397 8.42 13.12 2.29
N HIS A 398 9.48 13.87 2.63
CA HIS A 398 10.25 14.68 1.69
C HIS A 398 11.13 13.87 0.71
N LEU A 399 11.17 12.53 0.81
CA LEU A 399 11.76 11.68 -0.23
C LEU A 399 10.88 11.58 -1.48
N LEU A 400 9.58 11.88 -1.37
CA LEU A 400 8.67 11.91 -2.50
C LEU A 400 8.91 13.20 -3.31
N GLU A 401 9.28 13.06 -4.57
CA GLU A 401 9.66 14.22 -5.41
C GLU A 401 8.44 15.05 -5.84
N ASP A 402 7.29 14.42 -6.09
CA ASP A 402 6.07 15.13 -6.48
C ASP A 402 5.55 15.97 -5.32
N THR A 403 5.76 17.29 -5.41
CA THR A 403 5.42 18.22 -4.33
C THR A 403 3.93 18.24 -4.04
N ARG A 404 3.05 17.99 -5.02
CA ARG A 404 1.60 18.02 -4.81
C ARG A 404 1.21 16.88 -3.87
N LEU A 405 1.72 15.69 -4.13
CA LEU A 405 1.45 14.50 -3.32
C LEU A 405 2.18 14.58 -1.98
N ARG A 406 3.41 15.10 -1.95
CA ARG A 406 4.15 15.33 -0.70
C ARG A 406 3.38 16.26 0.23
N ASP A 407 2.94 17.42 -0.27
CA ASP A 407 2.19 18.38 0.52
C ASP A 407 0.86 17.78 1.03
N SER A 408 0.23 16.88 0.25
CA SER A 408 -0.93 16.10 0.70
C SER A 408 -0.62 15.16 1.86
N LEU A 409 0.53 14.49 1.83
CA LEU A 409 0.95 13.58 2.88
C LEU A 409 1.34 14.35 4.15
N ASP A 410 1.98 15.50 4.02
CA ASP A 410 2.28 16.38 5.15
C ASP A 410 0.98 16.85 5.84
N LEU A 411 -0.02 17.30 5.07
CA LEU A 411 -1.33 17.65 5.61
C LEU A 411 -1.99 16.48 6.35
N ALA A 412 -1.87 15.26 5.82
CA ALA A 412 -2.41 14.07 6.46
C ALA A 412 -1.69 13.72 7.78
N VAL A 413 -0.36 13.84 7.81
CA VAL A 413 0.44 13.66 9.03
C VAL A 413 0.06 14.69 10.10
N GLU A 414 -0.08 15.96 9.72
CA GLU A 414 -0.50 17.03 10.63
C GLU A 414 -1.93 16.83 11.15
N ALA A 415 -2.86 16.40 10.28
CA ALA A 415 -4.23 16.09 10.67
C ALA A 415 -4.30 14.95 11.71
N TRP A 416 -3.54 13.87 11.48
CA TRP A 416 -3.42 12.76 12.43
C TRP A 416 -2.84 13.23 13.77
N TRP A 417 -1.81 14.09 13.72
CA TRP A 417 -1.17 14.62 14.93
C TRP A 417 -2.11 15.48 15.77
N ASN A 418 -2.90 16.34 15.13
CA ASN A 418 -3.83 17.26 15.79
C ASN A 418 -5.00 16.54 16.44
N GLN A 419 -5.52 15.47 15.84
CA GLN A 419 -6.61 14.66 16.41
C GLN A 419 -6.23 14.00 17.75
N ARG A 420 -4.94 13.83 18.02
CA ARG A 420 -4.44 13.17 19.22
C ARG A 420 -4.16 14.12 20.40
N ASN A 421 -3.91 15.40 20.09
CA ASN A 421 -3.64 16.43 21.10
C ASN A 421 -4.85 17.30 21.45
N ALA A 422 -5.98 17.09 20.75
CA ALA A 422 -7.30 17.60 21.09
C ALA A 422 -7.98 16.66 22.08
#